data_AF-A0A3M0A8A6-F1
#
_entry.id   AF-A0A3M0A8A6-F1
#
_cell.length_a   1.000
_cell.length_b   1.000
_cell.length_c   1.000
_cell.angle_alpha   90.00
_cell.angle_beta   90.00
_cell.angle_gamma   90.00
#
_symmetry.space_group_name_H-M   'P 1'
#
loop_
_entity.id
_entity.type
_entity.pdbx_description
1 polymer ?
#
loop_
_entity_poly.entity_id
_entity_poly.type
_entity_poly.pdbx_seq_one_letter_code
_entity_poly.pdbx_strand_id
1 'polypeptide(L)'
;MSKKLKLLSTLFAPIMIGAPLIALSCKNGDGKIDRGTQTEIIKSNISKNKVLTELTNAYLLTFYENEIKTLDEASKKGDVILNVVKGKKGELYKDLKDMFTYFSQSELDKNPQYFSNLKAEFIKANVDASSYNVNPFSSPTEEEMIFLFEHSNILEDNVRLTLQKNLAVKLYLLKSREEIKKLANNDKKEDKQKLEQLNKRLENKDQKDDRDTTLLQALDLTSDSLYLEEHLLNNHYHVTWSFTDSRDMNLRKGHGKVKNVDEFNLLASYNPTSKPQYDYNPVAKHKNLLLASGANEGNLDTMRAYKGFATAAHTTGDLYHGIYFLKSITSPIFGYLDAKTKKVFSQDAFKFAEILEKAKTAPKVKIKTASADKIKNKTQVLFTANDIQIDDSTSAKNELDKTIFTLNNKITIGASNYTLQLEAESFEYDFAKSFDVTINWKLTVKELEKRQFYTFKSLCKDLQEDSKTNNYNLLSYPKYVNFEADDSSKFDATYLIKIAPLYKEEMKSVQKDGKTVKEKVGFFTFENTPWSSKEEKEKIIQNLLLVEKDNLFKNAAKYFKNLGFKIDETKIEKNIVDMLKSEGIL
;
A
#
# COMPACT_ATOMS: atom_id res chain seq x y z
N MET A 1 74.50 -9.27 3.06
CA MET A 1 74.74 -7.81 3.23
C MET A 1 73.44 -7.10 2.85
N SER A 2 72.94 -6.13 3.63
CA SER A 2 71.71 -5.30 3.38
C SER A 2 70.38 -6.09 3.27
N LYS A 3 69.38 -5.95 4.17
CA LYS A 3 68.40 -4.84 4.32
C LYS A 3 67.55 -4.61 3.04
N LYS A 4 66.22 -4.44 3.08
CA LYS A 4 65.30 -4.02 4.17
C LYS A 4 63.81 -4.26 3.78
N LEU A 5 62.89 -4.43 4.76
CA LEU A 5 61.52 -3.84 4.97
C LEU A 5 60.61 -3.53 3.73
N LYS A 6 59.25 -3.46 3.74
CA LYS A 6 58.09 -3.40 4.68
C LYS A 6 56.81 -3.60 3.79
N LEU A 7 55.55 -3.86 4.20
CA LEU A 7 54.86 -4.33 5.42
C LEU A 7 53.36 -4.62 5.06
N LEU A 8 52.55 -5.11 6.01
CA LEU A 8 51.07 -4.98 6.09
C LEU A 8 50.23 -5.45 4.86
N SER A 9 49.90 -6.74 4.83
CA SER A 9 48.55 -7.18 4.47
C SER A 9 47.74 -7.39 5.74
N THR A 10 46.97 -6.39 6.17
CA THR A 10 45.94 -6.59 7.19
C THR A 10 44.87 -7.51 6.62
N LEU A 11 44.80 -8.73 7.15
CA LEU A 11 43.69 -9.65 6.91
C LEU A 11 42.39 -8.98 7.41
N PHE A 12 41.59 -8.46 6.48
CA PHE A 12 40.18 -8.20 6.72
C PHE A 12 39.48 -9.56 6.89
N ALA A 13 39.51 -10.09 8.11
CA ALA A 13 38.58 -11.11 8.50
C ALA A 13 37.16 -10.54 8.33
N PRO A 14 36.26 -11.19 7.57
CA PRO A 14 34.86 -10.79 7.57
C PRO A 14 34.35 -10.95 9.00
N ILE A 15 33.93 -9.84 9.61
CA ILE A 15 33.22 -9.88 10.88
C ILE A 15 31.91 -10.58 10.59
N MET A 16 31.85 -11.89 10.85
CA MET A 16 30.58 -12.59 10.97
C MET A 16 29.85 -11.97 12.14
N ILE A 17 28.95 -11.04 11.84
CA ILE A 17 27.89 -10.61 12.74
C ILE A 17 27.03 -11.85 12.97
N GLY A 18 27.38 -12.64 13.98
CA GLY A 18 26.69 -13.89 14.30
C GLY A 18 25.26 -13.59 14.68
N ALA A 19 24.31 -13.97 13.83
CA ALA A 19 22.89 -13.89 14.15
C ALA A 19 22.60 -14.71 15.42
N PRO A 20 21.68 -14.23 16.30
CA PRO A 20 21.46 -14.85 17.59
C PRO A 20 20.85 -16.25 17.46
N LEU A 21 21.52 -17.23 18.06
CA LEU A 21 20.98 -18.56 18.33
C LEU A 21 20.04 -18.46 19.54
N ILE A 22 18.74 -18.70 19.35
CA ILE A 22 17.75 -18.56 20.40
C ILE A 22 17.73 -19.85 21.22
N ALA A 23 18.52 -19.86 22.30
CA ALA A 23 18.55 -20.93 23.28
C ALA A 23 17.35 -20.82 24.25
N LEU A 24 16.23 -21.38 23.85
CA LEU A 24 15.00 -21.46 24.65
C LEU A 24 15.18 -22.40 25.85
N SER A 25 14.37 -22.21 26.89
CA SER A 25 14.30 -23.15 28.02
C SER A 25 12.87 -23.25 28.57
N CYS A 26 12.21 -24.36 28.27
CA CYS A 26 11.12 -24.83 29.11
C CYS A 26 11.72 -25.43 30.38
N LYS A 27 11.51 -24.77 31.53
CA LYS A 27 11.73 -25.41 32.83
C LYS A 27 10.68 -26.49 32.99
N ASN A 28 11.10 -27.75 33.07
CA ASN A 28 10.23 -28.86 33.49
C ASN A 28 9.73 -28.55 34.91
N GLY A 29 8.48 -28.11 35.03
CA GLY A 29 7.79 -28.05 36.30
C GLY A 29 7.20 -29.42 36.58
N ASP A 30 7.78 -30.15 37.54
CA ASP A 30 7.28 -31.45 38.00
C ASP A 30 5.93 -31.30 38.74
N GLY A 31 4.86 -31.10 37.96
CA GLY A 31 3.48 -31.09 38.41
C GLY A 31 2.73 -32.22 37.72
N LYS A 32 2.25 -33.20 38.49
CA LYS A 32 1.47 -34.34 37.98
C LYS A 32 0.39 -33.87 37.00
N ILE A 33 0.41 -34.44 35.80
CA ILE A 33 -0.57 -34.15 34.75
C ILE A 33 -1.89 -34.83 35.18
N ASP A 34 -2.83 -34.01 35.64
CA ASP A 34 -4.17 -34.47 35.99
C ASP A 34 -5.07 -34.55 34.75
N ARG A 35 -5.93 -35.57 34.69
CA ARG A 35 -6.56 -36.02 33.44
C ARG A 35 -7.78 -35.19 33.06
N GLY A 36 -7.54 -34.10 32.34
CA GLY A 36 -8.57 -33.33 31.63
C GLY A 36 -8.03 -32.75 30.33
N THR A 37 -8.60 -33.13 29.18
CA THR A 37 -8.12 -32.75 27.85
C THR A 37 -8.07 -31.23 27.62
N GLN A 38 -8.99 -30.46 28.22
CA GLN A 38 -8.96 -29.00 28.18
C GLN A 38 -7.73 -28.43 28.91
N THR A 39 -7.39 -28.96 30.09
CA THR A 39 -6.23 -28.50 30.88
C THR A 39 -4.91 -28.75 30.15
N GLU A 40 -4.80 -29.86 29.42
CA GLU A 40 -3.63 -30.18 28.58
C GLU A 40 -3.51 -29.23 27.39
N ILE A 41 -4.63 -28.94 26.70
CA ILE A 41 -4.68 -27.97 25.59
C ILE A 41 -4.27 -26.57 26.07
N ILE A 42 -4.83 -26.10 27.19
CA ILE A 42 -4.52 -24.79 27.78
C ILE A 42 -3.03 -24.69 28.13
N LYS A 43 -2.48 -25.70 28.80
CA LYS A 43 -1.03 -25.76 29.11
C LYS A 43 -0.18 -25.74 27.84
N SER A 44 -0.56 -26.51 26.81
CA SER A 44 0.17 -26.54 25.53
C SER A 44 0.10 -25.20 24.79
N ASN A 45 -1.03 -24.49 24.83
CA ASN A 45 -1.18 -23.16 24.25
C ASN A 45 -0.32 -22.13 24.98
N ILE A 46 -0.29 -22.15 26.31
CA ILE A 46 0.58 -21.28 27.13
C ILE A 46 2.07 -21.58 26.86
N SER A 47 2.48 -22.85 26.79
CA SER A 47 3.84 -23.24 26.42
C SER A 47 4.22 -22.76 25.01
N LYS A 48 3.33 -22.89 24.02
CA LYS A 48 3.52 -22.35 22.67
C LYS A 48 3.66 -20.82 22.69
N ASN A 49 2.79 -20.13 23.42
CA ASN A 49 2.82 -18.68 23.60
C ASN A 49 4.15 -18.22 24.23
N LYS A 50 4.70 -18.97 25.20
CA LYS A 50 6.01 -18.66 25.81
C LYS A 50 7.14 -18.76 24.78
N VAL A 51 7.21 -19.85 24.02
CA VAL A 51 8.22 -20.04 22.95
C VAL A 51 8.12 -18.93 21.91
N LEU A 52 6.91 -18.56 21.49
CA LEU A 52 6.70 -17.47 20.55
C LEU A 52 7.05 -16.10 21.13
N THR A 53 6.83 -15.87 22.44
CA THR A 53 7.23 -14.63 23.13
C THR A 53 8.76 -14.51 23.21
N GLU A 54 9.47 -15.60 23.48
CA GLU A 54 10.93 -15.64 23.49
C GLU A 54 11.50 -15.41 22.07
N LEU A 55 10.87 -15.98 21.04
CA LEU A 55 11.20 -15.73 19.63
C LEU A 55 11.02 -14.25 19.25
N THR A 56 9.85 -13.66 19.53
CA THR A 56 9.56 -12.26 19.18
C THR A 56 10.37 -11.28 20.02
N ASN A 57 10.67 -11.60 21.28
CA ASN A 57 11.66 -10.86 22.07
C ASN A 57 13.02 -10.82 21.34
N ALA A 58 13.54 -11.95 20.84
CA ALA A 58 14.83 -11.98 20.16
C ALA A 58 14.87 -11.09 18.89
N TYR A 59 13.77 -11.07 18.12
CA TYR A 59 13.60 -10.14 16.99
C TYR A 59 13.70 -8.69 17.46
N LEU A 60 12.88 -8.29 18.44
CA LEU A 60 12.81 -6.90 18.93
C LEU A 60 14.11 -6.45 19.59
N LEU A 61 14.78 -7.33 20.35
CA LEU A 61 16.10 -7.05 20.95
C LEU A 61 17.16 -6.69 19.89
N THR A 62 17.06 -7.30 18.70
CA THR A 62 17.97 -7.03 17.58
C THR A 62 17.54 -5.81 16.78
N PHE A 63 16.25 -5.66 16.49
CA PHE A 63 15.74 -4.59 15.63
C PHE A 63 15.62 -3.22 16.33
N TYR A 64 15.73 -3.18 17.66
CA TYR A 64 15.84 -1.96 18.48
C TYR A 64 17.16 -1.91 19.26
N GLU A 65 18.20 -2.64 18.82
CA GLU A 65 19.47 -2.78 19.55
C GLU A 65 20.12 -1.43 19.89
N ASN A 66 20.04 -0.42 19.00
CA ASN A 66 20.60 0.91 19.27
C ASN A 66 19.90 1.62 20.43
N GLU A 67 18.59 1.44 20.58
CA GLU A 67 17.80 2.00 21.68
C GLU A 67 18.12 1.26 22.99
N ILE A 68 18.13 -0.07 22.94
CA ILE A 68 18.41 -0.95 24.08
C ILE A 68 19.82 -0.73 24.66
N LYS A 69 20.82 -0.45 23.82
CA LYS A 69 22.18 -0.10 24.26
C LYS A 69 22.23 1.13 25.17
N THR A 70 21.32 2.09 24.99
CA THR A 70 21.27 3.33 25.77
C THR A 70 20.57 3.21 27.13
N LEU A 71 19.92 2.07 27.41
CA LEU A 71 19.31 1.80 28.71
C LEU A 71 20.36 1.71 29.83
N ASP A 72 19.93 1.99 31.05
CA ASP A 72 20.74 1.76 32.24
C ASP A 72 20.94 0.26 32.53
N GLU A 73 21.93 -0.06 33.36
CA GLU A 73 22.32 -1.44 33.68
C GLU A 73 21.33 -2.20 34.58
N ALA A 74 20.32 -1.54 35.16
CA ALA A 74 19.21 -2.23 35.81
C ALA A 74 18.13 -2.60 34.78
N SER A 75 17.76 -1.67 33.89
CA SER A 75 16.81 -1.91 32.79
C SER A 75 17.27 -2.98 31.79
N LYS A 76 18.58 -3.21 31.67
CA LYS A 76 19.17 -4.31 30.87
C LYS A 76 19.07 -5.70 31.52
N LYS A 77 18.64 -5.81 32.79
CA LYS A 77 18.51 -7.10 33.48
C LYS A 77 17.09 -7.65 33.40
N GLY A 78 16.98 -8.95 33.19
CA GLY A 78 15.69 -9.64 33.08
C GLY A 78 15.01 -9.38 31.73
N ASP A 79 13.73 -9.02 31.76
CA ASP A 79 12.93 -8.80 30.55
C ASP A 79 13.11 -7.37 30.02
N VAL A 80 14.15 -7.19 29.21
CA VAL A 80 14.52 -5.89 28.63
C VAL A 80 13.38 -5.27 27.81
N ILE A 81 12.58 -6.07 27.10
CA ILE A 81 11.47 -5.57 26.30
C ILE A 81 10.35 -5.02 27.20
N LEU A 82 10.03 -5.73 28.29
CA LEU A 82 9.11 -5.22 29.30
C LEU A 82 9.65 -3.95 29.98
N ASN A 83 10.95 -3.90 30.30
CA ASN A 83 11.57 -2.74 30.93
C ASN A 83 11.51 -1.48 30.05
N VAL A 84 11.72 -1.61 28.72
CA VAL A 84 11.53 -0.50 27.77
C VAL A 84 10.08 -0.01 27.78
N VAL A 85 9.11 -0.95 27.74
CA VAL A 85 7.68 -0.61 27.77
C VAL A 85 7.29 0.10 29.06
N LYS A 86 7.76 -0.38 30.23
CA LYS A 86 7.58 0.29 31.53
C LYS A 86 8.26 1.67 31.59
N GLY A 87 9.36 1.85 30.86
CA GLY A 87 10.08 3.13 30.75
C GLY A 87 9.32 4.22 29.98
N LYS A 88 8.25 3.86 29.24
CA LYS A 88 7.37 4.78 28.48
C LYS A 88 8.11 5.73 27.53
N LYS A 89 9.24 5.28 26.97
CA LYS A 89 10.18 6.09 26.17
C LYS A 89 10.75 5.27 25.02
N GLY A 90 11.23 5.97 23.99
CA GLY A 90 11.83 5.36 22.81
C GLY A 90 10.82 4.96 21.74
N GLU A 91 11.34 4.50 20.59
CA GLU A 91 10.50 4.14 19.45
C GLU A 91 9.89 2.74 19.64
N LEU A 92 10.55 1.80 20.35
CA LEU A 92 9.95 0.49 20.65
C LEU A 92 8.65 0.63 21.45
N TYR A 93 8.67 1.46 22.49
CA TYR A 93 7.49 1.74 23.30
C TYR A 93 6.37 2.39 22.46
N LYS A 94 6.72 3.40 21.66
CA LYS A 94 5.77 4.11 20.79
C LYS A 94 5.14 3.17 19.76
N ASP A 95 5.96 2.38 19.04
CA ASP A 95 5.49 1.39 18.07
C ASP A 95 4.53 0.37 18.71
N LEU A 96 4.82 -0.09 19.93
CA LEU A 96 3.94 -1.01 20.67
C LEU A 96 2.64 -0.32 21.14
N LYS A 97 2.69 0.95 21.55
CA LYS A 97 1.51 1.75 21.94
C LYS A 97 0.59 2.03 20.76
N ASP A 98 1.17 2.34 19.60
CA ASP A 98 0.41 2.52 18.36
C ASP A 98 -0.28 1.20 17.99
N MET A 99 0.46 0.08 17.97
CA MET A 99 -0.11 -1.27 17.76
C MET A 99 -1.23 -1.61 18.75
N PHE A 100 -1.06 -1.28 20.03
CA PHE A 100 -2.07 -1.55 21.05
C PHE A 100 -3.34 -0.71 20.87
N THR A 101 -3.19 0.54 20.42
CA THR A 101 -4.34 1.42 20.15
C THR A 101 -5.29 0.78 19.14
N TYR A 102 -4.76 0.35 17.99
CA TYR A 102 -5.53 -0.31 16.93
C TYR A 102 -6.05 -1.70 17.34
N PHE A 103 -5.22 -2.51 18.02
CA PHE A 103 -5.64 -3.79 18.57
C PHE A 103 -6.83 -3.64 19.53
N SER A 104 -6.78 -2.66 20.45
CA SER A 104 -7.85 -2.44 21.42
C SER A 104 -9.18 -2.05 20.77
N GLN A 105 -9.12 -1.20 19.74
CA GLN A 105 -10.28 -0.81 18.93
C GLN A 105 -10.90 -2.01 18.20
N SER A 106 -10.08 -2.87 17.61
CA SER A 106 -10.49 -4.12 16.95
C SER A 106 -11.19 -5.09 17.91
N GLU A 107 -10.61 -5.37 19.07
CA GLU A 107 -11.21 -6.36 19.98
C GLU A 107 -12.48 -5.85 20.65
N LEU A 108 -12.59 -4.53 20.90
CA LEU A 108 -13.83 -3.91 21.39
C LEU A 108 -14.97 -3.91 20.36
N ASP A 109 -14.66 -3.91 19.06
CA ASP A 109 -15.67 -4.06 18.01
C ASP A 109 -16.25 -5.48 17.95
N LYS A 110 -15.43 -6.50 18.25
CA LYS A 110 -15.84 -7.91 18.29
C LYS A 110 -16.53 -8.27 19.61
N ASN A 111 -15.97 -7.80 20.71
CA ASN A 111 -16.46 -8.02 22.06
C ASN A 111 -16.24 -6.75 22.89
N PRO A 112 -17.27 -5.92 23.10
CA PRO A 112 -17.14 -4.68 23.86
C PRO A 112 -16.76 -4.84 25.34
N GLN A 113 -16.75 -6.07 25.88
CA GLN A 113 -16.30 -6.38 27.24
C GLN A 113 -14.97 -7.14 27.26
N TYR A 114 -14.27 -7.26 26.13
CA TYR A 114 -13.02 -8.02 25.99
C TYR A 114 -12.03 -7.72 27.13
N PHE A 115 -11.62 -6.46 27.29
CA PHE A 115 -10.62 -6.09 28.28
C PHE A 115 -11.11 -6.16 29.73
N SER A 116 -12.37 -5.80 30.01
CA SER A 116 -12.96 -5.94 31.34
C SER A 116 -13.04 -7.41 31.79
N ASN A 117 -13.26 -8.34 30.86
CA ASN A 117 -13.34 -9.77 31.15
C ASN A 117 -11.98 -10.37 31.49
N LEU A 118 -10.87 -9.85 30.93
CA LEU A 118 -9.51 -10.32 31.26
C LEU A 118 -9.20 -10.20 32.76
N LYS A 119 -9.82 -9.26 33.49
CA LYS A 119 -9.64 -9.12 34.95
C LYS A 119 -9.97 -10.41 35.69
N ALA A 120 -11.04 -11.11 35.31
CA ALA A 120 -11.43 -12.38 35.91
C ALA A 120 -10.41 -13.48 35.61
N GLU A 121 -9.86 -13.52 34.39
CA GLU A 121 -8.83 -14.49 34.00
C GLU A 121 -7.50 -14.26 34.74
N PHE A 122 -7.08 -13.00 34.94
CA PHE A 122 -5.92 -12.67 35.78
C PHE A 122 -6.09 -13.12 37.23
N ILE A 123 -7.27 -12.91 37.83
CA ILE A 123 -7.57 -13.36 39.20
C ILE A 123 -7.53 -14.89 39.29
N LYS A 124 -8.12 -15.62 38.34
CA LYS A 124 -8.04 -17.09 38.27
C LYS A 124 -6.59 -17.59 38.12
N ALA A 125 -5.75 -16.84 37.41
CA ALA A 125 -4.33 -17.11 37.24
C ALA A 125 -3.45 -16.66 38.43
N ASN A 126 -4.06 -16.21 39.54
CA ASN A 126 -3.39 -15.70 40.75
C ASN A 126 -2.50 -14.46 40.53
N VAL A 127 -2.87 -13.59 39.57
CA VAL A 127 -2.28 -12.25 39.43
C VAL A 127 -3.10 -11.25 40.24
N ASP A 128 -2.41 -10.36 40.97
CA ASP A 128 -3.04 -9.21 41.61
C ASP A 128 -3.52 -8.22 40.55
N ALA A 129 -4.81 -8.30 40.23
CA ALA A 129 -5.50 -7.42 39.30
C ALA A 129 -6.17 -6.21 40.00
N SER A 130 -5.71 -5.82 41.20
CA SER A 130 -6.22 -4.63 41.92
C SER A 130 -5.96 -3.34 41.14
N SER A 131 -4.86 -3.26 40.40
CA SER A 131 -4.46 -2.12 39.55
C SER A 131 -5.11 -2.11 38.17
N TYR A 132 -5.70 -3.22 37.72
CA TYR A 132 -6.32 -3.36 36.40
C TYR A 132 -7.83 -3.18 36.49
N ASN A 133 -8.37 -2.04 36.02
CA ASN A 133 -9.76 -1.62 36.27
C ASN A 133 -10.45 -1.07 35.01
N VAL A 134 -10.24 -1.75 33.87
CA VAL A 134 -10.76 -1.32 32.58
C VAL A 134 -12.29 -1.21 32.63
N ASN A 135 -12.81 -0.02 32.33
CA ASN A 135 -14.24 0.20 32.18
C ASN A 135 -14.80 -0.67 31.04
N PRO A 136 -15.98 -1.29 31.20
CA PRO A 136 -16.68 -1.92 30.08
C PRO A 136 -16.81 -0.97 28.89
N PHE A 137 -16.79 -1.52 27.66
CA PHE A 137 -16.91 -0.76 26.41
C PHE A 137 -15.77 0.23 26.11
N SER A 138 -14.70 0.25 26.90
CA SER A 138 -13.61 1.24 26.81
C SER A 138 -12.25 0.60 26.48
N SER A 139 -11.41 1.31 25.73
CA SER A 139 -9.99 0.94 25.55
C SER A 139 -9.24 1.10 26.88
N PRO A 140 -8.31 0.19 27.22
CA PRO A 140 -7.48 0.31 28.42
C PRO A 140 -6.60 1.56 28.40
N THR A 141 -6.27 2.08 29.59
CA THR A 141 -5.29 3.16 29.75
C THR A 141 -3.87 2.71 29.41
N GLU A 142 -2.92 3.65 29.46
CA GLU A 142 -1.49 3.35 29.26
C GLU A 142 -0.92 2.47 30.38
N GLU A 143 -1.34 2.69 31.63
CA GLU A 143 -1.00 1.86 32.78
C GLU A 143 -1.57 0.44 32.63
N GLU A 144 -2.82 0.33 32.14
CA GLU A 144 -3.48 -0.95 31.92
C GLU A 144 -2.91 -1.71 30.70
N MET A 145 -2.44 -0.98 29.67
CA MET A 145 -1.63 -1.56 28.59
C MET A 145 -0.35 -2.19 29.15
N ILE A 146 0.37 -1.48 30.04
CA ILE A 146 1.60 -1.99 30.65
C ILE A 146 1.30 -3.22 31.51
N PHE A 147 0.22 -3.20 32.30
CA PHE A 147 -0.25 -4.37 33.05
C PHE A 147 -0.54 -5.58 32.14
N LEU A 148 -1.26 -5.37 31.03
CA LEU A 148 -1.51 -6.41 30.04
C LEU A 148 -0.20 -6.94 29.43
N PHE A 149 0.74 -6.05 29.11
CA PHE A 149 2.04 -6.42 28.53
C PHE A 149 2.92 -7.21 29.51
N GLU A 150 2.80 -6.94 30.81
CA GLU A 150 3.51 -7.65 31.88
C GLU A 150 2.92 -9.04 32.16
N HIS A 151 1.59 -9.14 32.29
CA HIS A 151 0.94 -10.31 32.89
C HIS A 151 0.21 -11.23 31.90
N SER A 152 -0.06 -10.83 30.65
CA SER A 152 -0.82 -11.67 29.70
C SER A 152 -0.10 -12.95 29.23
N ASN A 153 1.19 -13.11 29.55
CA ASN A 153 1.98 -14.29 29.18
C ASN A 153 1.52 -15.60 29.83
N ILE A 154 0.73 -15.54 30.91
CA ILE A 154 0.14 -16.71 31.59
C ILE A 154 -1.24 -17.10 31.05
N LEU A 155 -1.81 -16.29 30.14
CA LEU A 155 -3.13 -16.53 29.55
C LEU A 155 -2.98 -17.20 28.17
N GLU A 156 -4.03 -17.89 27.72
CA GLU A 156 -4.11 -18.33 26.32
C GLU A 156 -4.17 -17.13 25.37
N ASP A 157 -4.96 -16.11 25.73
CA ASP A 157 -5.04 -14.84 25.01
C ASP A 157 -3.94 -13.88 25.45
N ASN A 158 -2.72 -14.18 24.98
CA ASN A 158 -1.52 -13.44 25.32
C ASN A 158 -1.43 -12.13 24.51
N VAL A 159 -2.02 -11.07 25.05
CA VAL A 159 -2.00 -9.69 24.50
C VAL A 159 -0.58 -9.23 24.15
N ARG A 160 0.40 -9.45 25.04
CA ARG A 160 1.82 -9.12 24.78
C ARG A 160 2.29 -9.77 23.48
N LEU A 161 2.10 -11.08 23.35
CA LEU A 161 2.53 -11.81 22.16
C LEU A 161 1.83 -11.29 20.90
N THR A 162 0.53 -10.99 20.96
CA THR A 162 -0.20 -10.39 19.83
C THR A 162 0.43 -9.07 19.39
N LEU A 163 0.76 -8.17 20.32
CA LEU A 163 1.43 -6.90 19.99
C LEU A 163 2.82 -7.10 19.41
N GLN A 164 3.60 -8.05 19.96
CA GLN A 164 4.93 -8.37 19.45
C GLN A 164 4.90 -9.01 18.06
N LYS A 165 3.91 -9.87 17.76
CA LYS A 165 3.65 -10.41 16.42
C LYS A 165 3.29 -9.30 15.43
N ASN A 166 2.39 -8.40 15.81
CA ASN A 166 1.98 -7.27 14.97
C ASN A 166 3.16 -6.32 14.66
N LEU A 167 4.03 -6.05 15.66
CA LEU A 167 5.23 -5.26 15.45
C LEU A 167 6.27 -5.97 14.57
N ALA A 168 6.46 -7.29 14.75
CA ALA A 168 7.28 -8.11 13.87
C ALA A 168 6.80 -8.03 12.40
N VAL A 169 5.49 -8.02 12.17
CA VAL A 169 4.90 -7.80 10.83
C VAL A 169 5.21 -6.41 10.28
N LYS A 170 5.05 -5.34 11.08
CA LYS A 170 5.41 -3.96 10.65
C LYS A 170 6.88 -3.86 10.23
N LEU A 171 7.79 -4.42 11.03
CA LEU A 171 9.23 -4.42 10.75
C LEU A 171 9.58 -5.20 9.48
N TYR A 172 8.90 -6.31 9.21
CA TYR A 172 9.03 -7.07 7.98
C TYR A 172 8.55 -6.27 6.75
N LEU A 173 7.34 -5.70 6.81
CA LEU A 173 6.69 -5.06 5.66
C LEU A 173 7.31 -3.70 5.28
N LEU A 174 7.88 -2.96 6.24
CA LEU A 174 8.46 -1.63 6.01
C LEU A 174 9.98 -1.52 6.18
N LYS A 175 10.66 -2.56 6.69
CA LYS A 175 12.09 -2.52 7.07
C LYS A 175 12.47 -1.23 7.82
N SER A 176 11.59 -0.72 8.68
CA SER A 176 11.56 0.68 9.16
C SER A 176 12.65 1.07 10.17
N ARG A 177 13.71 0.26 10.28
CA ARG A 177 14.79 0.37 11.27
C ARG A 177 16.13 0.10 10.59
N GLU A 178 17.17 0.87 10.92
CA GLU A 178 18.50 0.67 10.32
C GLU A 178 19.14 -0.65 10.78
N GLU A 179 18.75 -1.15 11.95
CA GLU A 179 19.13 -2.45 12.51
C GLU A 179 18.76 -3.61 11.56
N ILE A 180 17.51 -3.66 11.07
CA ILE A 180 17.09 -4.72 10.14
C ILE A 180 17.69 -4.53 8.75
N LYS A 181 17.81 -3.29 8.25
CA LYS A 181 18.41 -3.01 6.93
C LYS A 181 19.85 -3.48 6.81
N LYS A 182 20.66 -3.35 7.87
CA LYS A 182 22.05 -3.86 7.91
C LYS A 182 22.13 -5.39 7.70
N LEU A 183 21.14 -6.12 8.22
CA LEU A 183 21.06 -7.57 8.04
C LEU A 183 20.51 -7.92 6.64
N ALA A 184 19.42 -7.28 6.24
CA ALA A 184 18.66 -7.57 5.03
C ALA A 184 19.34 -7.15 3.71
N ASN A 185 19.99 -5.98 3.68
CA ASN A 185 20.42 -5.35 2.43
C ASN A 185 21.91 -5.59 2.14
N ASN A 186 22.30 -5.59 0.87
CA ASN A 186 23.70 -5.62 0.42
C ASN A 186 24.32 -4.20 0.39
N ASP A 187 25.58 -4.09 -0.06
CA ASP A 187 26.31 -2.80 -0.13
C ASP A 187 25.68 -1.78 -1.11
N LYS A 188 24.86 -2.24 -2.06
CA LYS A 188 24.06 -1.39 -2.97
C LYS A 188 22.69 -1.01 -2.39
N LYS A 189 22.40 -1.42 -1.15
CA LYS A 189 21.11 -1.30 -0.45
C LYS A 189 19.98 -2.19 -1.01
N GLU A 190 20.28 -3.14 -1.88
CA GLU A 190 19.30 -4.10 -2.42
C GLU A 190 19.02 -5.21 -1.39
N ASP A 191 17.77 -5.63 -1.23
CA ASP A 191 17.39 -6.76 -0.38
C ASP A 191 18.04 -8.07 -0.88
N LYS A 192 18.88 -8.68 -0.03
CA LYS A 192 19.67 -9.88 -0.36
C LYS A 192 18.79 -11.05 -0.77
N GLN A 193 17.68 -11.27 -0.06
CA GLN A 193 16.81 -12.42 -0.29
C GLN A 193 16.06 -12.27 -1.62
N LYS A 194 15.53 -11.08 -1.92
CA LYS A 194 14.81 -10.85 -3.18
C LYS A 194 15.74 -10.85 -4.39
N LEU A 195 16.96 -10.34 -4.25
CA LEU A 195 17.98 -10.43 -5.28
C LEU A 195 18.36 -11.90 -5.57
N GLU A 196 18.54 -12.73 -4.55
CA GLU A 196 18.81 -14.17 -4.72
C GLU A 196 17.63 -14.90 -5.40
N GLN A 197 16.39 -14.60 -5.00
CA GLN A 197 15.17 -15.17 -5.61
C GLN A 197 15.04 -14.79 -7.09
N LEU A 198 15.34 -13.53 -7.44
CA LEU A 198 15.32 -13.05 -8.83
C LEU A 198 16.41 -13.76 -9.66
N ASN A 199 17.66 -13.78 -9.19
CA ASN A 199 18.78 -14.39 -9.94
C ASN A 199 18.51 -15.86 -10.27
N LYS A 200 18.06 -16.66 -9.29
CA LYS A 200 17.71 -18.08 -9.50
C LYS A 200 16.63 -18.30 -10.56
N ARG A 201 15.64 -17.39 -10.64
CA ARG A 201 14.59 -17.45 -11.66
C ARG A 201 15.08 -17.04 -13.04
N LEU A 202 16.00 -16.07 -13.13
CA LEU A 202 16.60 -15.63 -14.40
C LEU A 202 17.58 -16.67 -14.99
N GLU A 203 18.23 -17.46 -14.15
CA GLU A 203 19.06 -18.61 -14.55
C GLU A 203 18.21 -19.76 -15.13
N ASN A 204 16.96 -19.92 -14.66
CA ASN A 204 16.05 -20.94 -15.14
C ASN A 204 15.29 -20.50 -16.40
N LYS A 205 15.72 -21.00 -17.56
CA LYS A 205 15.14 -20.66 -18.87
C LYS A 205 13.63 -20.89 -18.98
N ASP A 206 13.09 -21.89 -18.29
CA ASP A 206 11.67 -22.26 -18.37
C ASP A 206 10.76 -21.36 -17.50
N GLN A 207 11.33 -20.55 -16.59
CA GLN A 207 10.61 -19.69 -15.64
C GLN A 207 10.78 -18.19 -15.91
N LYS A 208 11.55 -17.84 -16.96
CA LYS A 208 12.00 -16.47 -17.22
C LYS A 208 10.86 -15.48 -17.49
N ASP A 209 9.78 -15.95 -18.11
CA ASP A 209 8.65 -15.12 -18.54
C ASP A 209 7.35 -15.42 -17.75
N ASP A 210 7.45 -16.06 -16.57
CA ASP A 210 6.29 -16.31 -15.70
C ASP A 210 5.84 -15.03 -14.94
N ARG A 211 4.66 -15.10 -14.30
CA ARG A 211 4.08 -13.98 -13.53
C ARG A 211 5.04 -13.51 -12.43
N ASP A 212 5.65 -14.44 -11.71
CA ASP A 212 6.42 -14.17 -10.50
C ASP A 212 7.77 -13.53 -10.86
N THR A 213 8.42 -14.00 -11.92
CA THR A 213 9.63 -13.38 -12.49
C THR A 213 9.31 -11.99 -13.03
N THR A 214 8.18 -11.83 -13.74
CA THR A 214 7.69 -10.52 -14.23
C THR A 214 7.36 -9.52 -13.12
N LEU A 215 6.94 -10.02 -11.95
CA LEU A 215 6.69 -9.26 -10.72
C LEU A 215 8.01 -8.90 -10.03
N LEU A 216 8.89 -9.87 -9.77
CA LEU A 216 10.19 -9.65 -9.11
C LEU A 216 11.08 -8.67 -9.88
N GLN A 217 11.09 -8.73 -11.22
CA GLN A 217 11.76 -7.76 -12.09
C GLN A 217 11.19 -6.33 -11.99
N ALA A 218 9.94 -6.19 -11.50
CA ALA A 218 9.22 -4.94 -11.36
C ALA A 218 9.13 -4.46 -9.90
N LEU A 219 9.86 -5.07 -8.97
CA LEU A 219 9.99 -4.56 -7.60
C LEU A 219 11.26 -3.70 -7.48
N ASP A 220 11.18 -2.58 -6.75
CA ASP A 220 12.39 -1.85 -6.35
C ASP A 220 13.03 -2.57 -5.16
N LEU A 221 14.07 -3.35 -5.43
CA LEU A 221 14.80 -4.11 -4.40
C LEU A 221 15.48 -3.21 -3.35
N THR A 222 15.61 -1.91 -3.60
CA THR A 222 16.12 -0.92 -2.65
C THR A 222 15.04 -0.28 -1.78
N SER A 223 13.75 -0.52 -2.07
CA SER A 223 12.62 0.00 -1.30
C SER A 223 12.61 -0.54 0.14
N ASP A 224 12.36 0.35 1.08
CA ASP A 224 12.02 0.02 2.47
C ASP A 224 10.67 -0.72 2.52
N SER A 225 9.69 -0.29 1.71
CA SER A 225 8.35 -0.89 1.62
C SER A 225 8.23 -2.05 0.60
N LEU A 226 9.35 -2.60 0.13
CA LEU A 226 9.43 -3.72 -0.84
C LEU A 226 8.47 -4.88 -0.53
N TYR A 227 8.39 -5.31 0.73
CA TYR A 227 7.54 -6.43 1.13
C TYR A 227 6.06 -6.06 1.24
N LEU A 228 5.73 -4.81 1.60
CA LEU A 228 4.36 -4.31 1.52
C LEU A 228 3.90 -4.17 0.06
N GLU A 229 4.77 -3.67 -0.82
CA GLU A 229 4.53 -3.55 -2.25
C GLU A 229 4.27 -4.93 -2.88
N GLU A 230 5.16 -5.90 -2.64
CA GLU A 230 4.97 -7.29 -3.08
C GLU A 230 3.66 -7.91 -2.54
N HIS A 231 3.32 -7.67 -1.27
CA HIS A 231 2.14 -8.24 -0.64
C HIS A 231 0.84 -7.74 -1.29
N LEU A 232 0.74 -6.44 -1.60
CA LEU A 232 -0.42 -5.83 -2.28
C LEU A 232 -0.51 -6.16 -3.79
N LEU A 233 0.60 -6.55 -4.40
CA LEU A 233 0.64 -7.01 -5.80
C LEU A 233 0.28 -8.49 -5.93
N ASN A 234 0.50 -9.28 -4.88
CA ASN A 234 0.11 -10.69 -4.83
C ASN A 234 -1.30 -10.91 -4.29
N ASN A 235 -1.72 -10.10 -3.32
CA ASN A 235 -3.03 -10.15 -2.68
C ASN A 235 -3.70 -8.79 -2.83
N HIS A 236 -4.97 -8.76 -3.22
CA HIS A 236 -5.64 -7.51 -3.62
C HIS A 236 -6.62 -7.06 -2.54
N TYR A 237 -6.66 -5.76 -2.26
CA TYR A 237 -7.51 -5.21 -1.19
C TYR A 237 -8.22 -3.94 -1.62
N HIS A 238 -9.47 -3.80 -1.19
CA HIS A 238 -10.25 -2.59 -1.32
C HIS A 238 -10.71 -2.11 0.06
N VAL A 239 -10.75 -0.79 0.26
CA VAL A 239 -11.64 -0.18 1.27
C VAL A 239 -12.94 0.16 0.59
N THR A 240 -14.09 -0.17 1.19
CA THR A 240 -15.39 0.00 0.53
C THR A 240 -16.44 0.67 1.42
N TRP A 241 -17.30 1.45 0.77
CA TRP A 241 -18.56 1.96 1.29
C TRP A 241 -19.65 1.51 0.32
N SER A 242 -20.59 0.67 0.76
CA SER A 242 -21.61 0.13 -0.13
C SER A 242 -22.92 -0.20 0.57
N PHE A 243 -24.02 0.00 -0.15
CA PHE A 243 -25.35 -0.40 0.29
C PHE A 243 -26.24 -0.71 -0.91
N THR A 244 -27.23 -1.55 -0.66
CA THR A 244 -28.36 -1.77 -1.57
C THR A 244 -29.63 -1.26 -0.91
N ASP A 245 -30.52 -0.65 -1.69
CA ASP A 245 -31.80 -0.16 -1.18
C ASP A 245 -32.89 -0.28 -2.24
N SER A 246 -33.92 -1.07 -1.97
CA SER A 246 -35.10 -1.28 -2.82
C SER A 246 -36.37 -0.61 -2.29
N ARG A 247 -36.28 0.15 -1.18
CA ARG A 247 -37.45 0.77 -0.54
C ARG A 247 -37.91 2.00 -1.32
N ASP A 248 -39.21 2.04 -1.59
CA ASP A 248 -39.93 3.15 -2.23
C ASP A 248 -39.32 3.63 -3.56
N MET A 249 -38.77 2.71 -4.36
CA MET A 249 -38.14 3.02 -5.64
C MET A 249 -39.07 3.76 -6.62
N ASN A 250 -40.38 3.53 -6.55
CA ASN A 250 -41.38 4.30 -7.32
C ASN A 250 -41.34 5.81 -7.03
N LEU A 251 -40.94 6.23 -5.83
CA LEU A 251 -40.80 7.63 -5.43
C LEU A 251 -39.38 8.19 -5.61
N ARG A 252 -38.40 7.32 -5.87
CA ARG A 252 -36.96 7.66 -5.89
C ARG A 252 -36.31 7.46 -7.26
N LYS A 253 -37.02 6.91 -8.23
CA LYS A 253 -36.55 6.70 -9.60
C LYS A 253 -35.95 7.99 -10.19
N GLY A 254 -34.76 7.89 -10.77
CA GLY A 254 -33.97 9.01 -11.27
C GLY A 254 -33.09 9.73 -10.24
N HIS A 255 -33.23 9.45 -8.92
CA HIS A 255 -32.40 10.05 -7.88
C HIS A 255 -31.05 9.34 -7.70
N GLY A 256 -30.81 8.21 -8.38
CA GLY A 256 -29.58 7.41 -8.27
C GLY A 256 -28.29 8.06 -8.78
N LYS A 257 -28.36 9.31 -9.29
CA LYS A 257 -27.22 10.05 -9.84
C LYS A 257 -26.40 10.65 -8.70
N VAL A 258 -25.16 10.20 -8.56
CA VAL A 258 -24.21 10.65 -7.54
C VAL A 258 -22.94 11.17 -8.19
N LYS A 259 -22.51 12.37 -7.79
CA LYS A 259 -21.19 12.91 -8.11
C LYS A 259 -20.36 13.30 -6.89
N ASN A 260 -20.89 13.27 -5.66
CA ASN A 260 -20.18 13.67 -4.44
C ASN A 260 -20.67 12.91 -3.19
N VAL A 261 -19.94 13.08 -2.08
CA VAL A 261 -20.19 12.37 -0.80
C VAL A 261 -21.55 12.75 -0.20
N ASP A 262 -22.02 13.98 -0.37
CA ASP A 262 -23.32 14.43 0.15
C ASP A 262 -24.48 13.74 -0.59
N GLU A 263 -24.40 13.60 -1.91
CA GLU A 263 -25.36 12.86 -2.73
C GLU A 263 -25.33 11.36 -2.44
N PHE A 264 -24.15 10.77 -2.22
CA PHE A 264 -24.03 9.38 -1.76
C PHE A 264 -24.69 9.20 -0.39
N ASN A 265 -24.41 10.11 0.55
CA ASN A 265 -24.98 10.11 1.89
C ASN A 265 -26.50 10.33 1.88
N LEU A 266 -27.03 11.13 0.97
CA LEU A 266 -28.47 11.33 0.79
C LEU A 266 -29.18 10.03 0.38
N LEU A 267 -28.58 9.26 -0.53
CA LEU A 267 -29.11 7.93 -0.88
C LEU A 267 -28.96 6.94 0.26
N ALA A 268 -27.79 6.92 0.93
CA ALA A 268 -27.46 5.99 2.01
C ALA A 268 -28.25 6.23 3.31
N SER A 269 -28.71 7.45 3.56
CA SER A 269 -29.44 7.85 4.78
C SER A 269 -30.95 7.74 4.67
N TYR A 270 -31.48 7.36 3.51
CA TYR A 270 -32.92 7.23 3.32
C TYR A 270 -33.54 6.24 4.30
N ASN A 271 -34.60 6.66 4.99
CA ASN A 271 -35.43 5.83 5.85
C ASN A 271 -36.89 6.23 5.61
N PRO A 272 -37.73 5.35 5.04
CA PRO A 272 -39.15 5.64 4.83
C PRO A 272 -39.97 5.52 6.10
N THR A 273 -39.40 4.96 7.18
CA THR A 273 -40.11 4.73 8.44
C THR A 273 -39.93 5.89 9.41
N SER A 274 -40.99 6.23 10.15
CA SER A 274 -40.93 7.20 11.26
C SER A 274 -40.19 6.68 12.50
N LYS A 275 -39.63 5.46 12.45
CA LYS A 275 -38.85 4.84 13.54
C LYS A 275 -37.36 5.04 13.29
N PRO A 276 -36.56 5.36 14.33
CA PRO A 276 -35.10 5.36 14.21
C PRO A 276 -34.58 3.99 13.79
N GLN A 277 -33.70 3.97 12.78
CA GLN A 277 -32.91 2.79 12.41
C GLN A 277 -31.48 3.02 12.89
N TYR A 278 -31.16 2.52 14.09
CA TYR A 278 -29.80 2.56 14.63
C TYR A 278 -28.84 1.77 13.74
N ASP A 279 -27.62 2.28 13.58
CA ASP A 279 -26.55 1.72 12.73
C ASP A 279 -26.94 1.43 11.27
N TYR A 280 -28.00 2.07 10.76
CA TYR A 280 -28.33 1.99 9.33
C TYR A 280 -27.30 2.76 8.49
N ASN A 281 -26.56 2.01 7.66
CA ASN A 281 -25.47 2.52 6.82
C ASN A 281 -24.49 3.42 7.60
N PRO A 282 -23.72 2.84 8.54
CA PRO A 282 -22.91 3.61 9.47
C PRO A 282 -21.72 4.28 8.76
N VAL A 283 -21.21 5.35 9.37
CA VAL A 283 -19.90 5.91 9.02
C VAL A 283 -18.79 5.05 9.63
N ALA A 284 -17.54 5.26 9.22
CA ALA A 284 -16.41 4.55 9.84
C ALA A 284 -16.28 4.88 11.33
N LYS A 285 -16.26 3.84 12.18
CA LYS A 285 -16.11 3.97 13.65
C LYS A 285 -14.72 4.46 14.04
N HIS A 286 -13.68 3.88 13.43
CA HIS A 286 -12.27 4.19 13.68
C HIS A 286 -11.69 5.03 12.55
N LYS A 287 -11.91 6.35 12.59
CA LYS A 287 -11.48 7.29 11.55
C LYS A 287 -9.96 7.33 11.35
N ASN A 288 -9.19 7.05 12.41
CA ASN A 288 -7.74 6.86 12.39
C ASN A 288 -7.28 5.71 11.46
N LEU A 289 -8.14 4.73 11.17
CA LEU A 289 -7.86 3.62 10.24
C LEU A 289 -8.30 3.90 8.79
N LEU A 290 -8.99 5.01 8.51
CA LEU A 290 -9.34 5.38 7.14
C LEU A 290 -8.08 5.72 6.34
N LEU A 291 -7.94 5.05 5.20
CA LEU A 291 -6.88 5.28 4.23
C LEU A 291 -7.21 6.49 3.36
N ALA A 292 -6.20 7.29 3.06
CA ALA A 292 -6.35 8.47 2.21
C ALA A 292 -6.79 8.09 0.78
N SER A 293 -7.59 8.97 0.17
CA SER A 293 -7.96 8.97 -1.25
C SER A 293 -7.35 10.20 -1.95
N GLY A 294 -7.81 10.55 -3.15
CA GLY A 294 -7.34 11.74 -3.88
C GLY A 294 -7.61 13.05 -3.14
N ALA A 295 -6.74 14.06 -3.33
CA ALA A 295 -6.82 15.34 -2.64
C ALA A 295 -8.11 16.16 -2.92
N ASN A 296 -8.79 15.87 -4.03
CA ASN A 296 -10.05 16.51 -4.41
C ASN A 296 -11.30 15.69 -3.99
N GLU A 297 -11.14 14.53 -3.36
CA GLU A 297 -12.26 13.72 -2.87
C GLU A 297 -12.99 14.38 -1.70
N GLY A 298 -14.27 14.01 -1.52
CA GLY A 298 -15.06 14.49 -0.39
C GLY A 298 -14.62 13.84 0.93
N ASN A 299 -15.10 14.40 2.06
CA ASN A 299 -14.69 13.93 3.38
C ASN A 299 -15.22 12.51 3.70
N LEU A 300 -14.37 11.50 3.56
CA LEU A 300 -14.72 10.10 3.79
C LEU A 300 -15.03 9.77 5.26
N ASP A 301 -14.60 10.59 6.22
CA ASP A 301 -14.94 10.45 7.65
C ASP A 301 -16.45 10.58 7.92
N THR A 302 -17.20 11.21 7.01
CA THR A 302 -18.64 11.40 7.09
C THR A 302 -19.41 10.51 6.11
N MET A 303 -18.71 9.71 5.30
CA MET A 303 -19.34 8.86 4.30
C MET A 303 -19.97 7.63 4.95
N ARG A 304 -21.27 7.46 4.70
CA ARG A 304 -22.13 6.38 5.20
C ARG A 304 -21.89 5.06 4.48
N ALA A 305 -22.44 3.99 5.05
CA ALA A 305 -22.37 2.63 4.55
C ALA A 305 -20.95 2.03 4.48
N TYR A 306 -20.05 2.44 5.38
CA TYR A 306 -18.70 1.87 5.47
C TYR A 306 -18.75 0.35 5.70
N LYS A 307 -17.93 -0.39 4.93
CA LYS A 307 -17.79 -1.86 5.02
C LYS A 307 -16.41 -2.32 5.44
N GLY A 308 -15.44 -1.41 5.54
CA GLY A 308 -14.07 -1.75 5.94
C GLY A 308 -13.12 -2.04 4.78
N PHE A 309 -11.90 -2.39 5.19
CA PHE A 309 -10.84 -2.94 4.35
C PHE A 309 -11.04 -4.44 4.22
N ALA A 310 -11.07 -4.97 3.00
CA ALA A 310 -11.30 -6.38 2.72
C ALA A 310 -10.49 -6.87 1.51
N THR A 311 -10.30 -8.19 1.42
CA THR A 311 -9.75 -8.83 0.21
C THR A 311 -10.69 -8.63 -0.98
N ALA A 312 -10.11 -8.28 -2.12
CA ALA A 312 -10.83 -8.00 -3.36
C ALA A 312 -10.87 -9.24 -4.26
N ALA A 313 -12.07 -9.62 -4.69
CA ALA A 313 -12.24 -10.67 -5.70
C ALA A 313 -11.64 -10.26 -7.06
N HIS A 314 -11.16 -11.25 -7.83
CA HIS A 314 -10.76 -11.02 -9.22
C HIS A 314 -11.95 -10.49 -10.03
N THR A 315 -11.80 -9.29 -10.57
CA THR A 315 -12.86 -8.52 -11.21
C THR A 315 -12.34 -7.88 -12.50
N THR A 316 -13.23 -7.26 -13.28
CA THR A 316 -12.92 -6.67 -14.59
C THR A 316 -12.82 -5.13 -14.50
N GLY A 317 -12.42 -4.48 -15.60
CA GLY A 317 -12.33 -3.02 -15.67
C GLY A 317 -11.24 -2.47 -14.73
N ASP A 318 -11.54 -1.36 -14.05
CA ASP A 318 -10.61 -0.69 -13.13
C ASP A 318 -10.22 -1.59 -11.93
N LEU A 319 -11.02 -2.61 -11.64
CA LEU A 319 -10.80 -3.55 -10.54
C LEU A 319 -10.00 -4.81 -10.97
N TYR A 320 -9.52 -4.87 -12.21
CA TYR A 320 -8.66 -5.97 -12.65
C TYR A 320 -7.27 -5.91 -11.97
N HIS A 321 -6.64 -7.07 -11.81
CA HIS A 321 -5.44 -7.25 -10.98
C HIS A 321 -4.27 -7.98 -11.69
N GLY A 322 -4.38 -8.24 -13.00
CA GLY A 322 -3.27 -8.84 -13.75
C GLY A 322 -2.04 -7.93 -13.77
N ILE A 323 -0.83 -8.51 -13.67
CA ILE A 323 0.42 -7.74 -13.54
C ILE A 323 0.62 -6.71 -14.67
N TYR A 324 0.27 -7.05 -15.91
CA TYR A 324 0.33 -6.14 -17.06
C TYR A 324 -0.66 -4.97 -16.98
N PHE A 325 -1.82 -5.18 -16.34
CA PHE A 325 -2.77 -4.11 -16.07
C PHE A 325 -2.29 -3.22 -14.92
N LEU A 326 -1.75 -3.79 -13.86
CA LEU A 326 -1.12 -3.01 -12.78
C LEU A 326 0.05 -2.15 -13.31
N LYS A 327 0.79 -2.65 -14.31
CA LYS A 327 1.81 -1.88 -15.05
C LYS A 327 1.26 -0.76 -15.95
N SER A 328 -0.03 -0.76 -16.30
CA SER A 328 -0.64 0.29 -17.13
C SER A 328 -1.48 1.32 -16.33
N ILE A 329 -1.70 1.09 -15.03
CA ILE A 329 -2.36 2.05 -14.14
C ILE A 329 -1.44 3.27 -13.91
N THR A 330 -1.88 4.45 -14.34
CA THR A 330 -1.11 5.70 -14.26
C THR A 330 -1.46 6.59 -13.07
N SER A 331 -2.46 6.23 -12.27
CA SER A 331 -2.90 6.93 -11.05
C SER A 331 -3.70 5.98 -10.17
N PRO A 332 -3.78 6.21 -8.84
CA PRO A 332 -4.52 5.33 -7.93
C PRO A 332 -6.00 5.29 -8.30
N ILE A 333 -6.67 4.20 -7.95
CA ILE A 333 -8.07 3.98 -8.31
C ILE A 333 -8.94 4.10 -7.06
N PHE A 334 -9.68 5.20 -6.98
CA PHE A 334 -10.71 5.43 -5.97
C PHE A 334 -11.90 6.17 -6.61
N GLY A 335 -13.06 6.14 -5.97
CA GLY A 335 -14.27 6.79 -6.48
C GLY A 335 -15.52 5.90 -6.45
N TYR A 336 -16.56 6.37 -7.14
CA TYR A 336 -17.84 5.68 -7.30
C TYR A 336 -17.75 4.60 -8.39
N LEU A 337 -18.13 3.37 -8.06
CA LEU A 337 -18.11 2.25 -8.99
C LEU A 337 -19.37 2.25 -9.87
N ASP A 338 -19.22 2.44 -11.17
CA ASP A 338 -20.30 2.16 -12.12
C ASP A 338 -20.50 0.64 -12.24
N ALA A 339 -21.65 0.17 -11.76
CA ALA A 339 -22.02 -1.23 -11.79
C ALA A 339 -22.08 -1.83 -13.21
N LYS A 340 -22.28 -1.01 -14.26
CA LYS A 340 -22.38 -1.47 -15.66
C LYS A 340 -21.02 -1.63 -16.31
N THR A 341 -20.19 -0.57 -16.28
CA THR A 341 -18.87 -0.59 -16.96
C THR A 341 -17.74 -1.14 -16.09
N LYS A 342 -17.95 -1.31 -14.78
CA LYS A 342 -16.91 -1.64 -13.78
C LYS A 342 -15.74 -0.63 -13.77
N LYS A 343 -16.00 0.61 -14.20
CA LYS A 343 -15.10 1.75 -14.02
C LYS A 343 -15.38 2.46 -12.70
N VAL A 344 -14.35 3.08 -12.15
CA VAL A 344 -14.40 3.80 -10.87
C VAL A 344 -14.18 5.29 -11.14
N PHE A 345 -15.18 6.12 -10.90
CA PHE A 345 -15.14 7.55 -11.20
C PHE A 345 -14.94 8.37 -9.92
N SER A 346 -13.80 9.07 -9.85
CA SER A 346 -13.45 10.02 -8.80
C SER A 346 -14.06 11.42 -9.05
N GLN A 347 -13.93 12.32 -8.08
CA GLN A 347 -14.21 13.76 -8.27
C GLN A 347 -13.44 14.32 -9.46
N ASP A 348 -12.19 13.89 -9.64
CA ASP A 348 -11.32 14.30 -10.74
C ASP A 348 -11.89 13.89 -12.10
N ALA A 349 -12.51 12.71 -12.22
CA ALA A 349 -13.17 12.28 -13.46
C ALA A 349 -14.34 13.20 -13.84
N PHE A 350 -15.19 13.55 -12.85
CA PHE A 350 -16.30 14.47 -13.07
C PHE A 350 -15.81 15.90 -13.37
N LYS A 351 -14.75 16.35 -12.68
CA LYS A 351 -14.11 17.65 -12.93
C LYS A 351 -13.49 17.72 -14.33
N PHE A 352 -12.83 16.66 -14.77
CA PHE A 352 -12.27 16.56 -16.11
C PHE A 352 -13.34 16.70 -17.19
N ALA A 353 -14.51 16.06 -17.02
CA ALA A 353 -15.64 16.20 -17.92
C ALA A 353 -16.17 17.65 -18.01
N GLU A 354 -16.24 18.37 -16.89
CA GLU A 354 -16.59 19.81 -16.87
C GLU A 354 -15.51 20.69 -17.54
N ILE A 355 -14.22 20.35 -17.39
CA ILE A 355 -13.11 21.06 -18.05
C ILE A 355 -13.19 20.90 -19.56
N LEU A 356 -13.39 19.68 -20.07
CA LEU A 356 -13.53 19.43 -21.51
C LEU A 356 -14.74 20.18 -22.10
N GLU A 357 -15.89 20.16 -21.42
CA GLU A 357 -17.07 20.91 -21.84
C GLU A 357 -16.81 22.42 -21.93
N LYS A 358 -16.11 22.99 -20.93
CA LYS A 358 -15.79 24.43 -20.91
C LYS A 358 -14.71 24.81 -21.93
N ALA A 359 -13.74 23.94 -22.16
CA ALA A 359 -12.70 24.13 -23.18
C ALA A 359 -13.24 23.99 -24.62
N LYS A 360 -14.31 23.20 -24.82
CA LYS A 360 -15.05 22.93 -26.07
C LYS A 360 -14.27 22.21 -27.17
N THR A 361 -13.08 22.69 -27.50
CA THR A 361 -12.27 22.29 -28.65
C THR A 361 -10.83 22.02 -28.25
N ALA A 362 -10.22 21.00 -28.85
CA ALA A 362 -8.77 20.80 -28.77
C ALA A 362 -8.02 21.96 -29.46
N PRO A 363 -6.83 22.35 -28.97
CA PRO A 363 -6.05 23.43 -29.56
C PRO A 363 -5.49 23.02 -30.93
N LYS A 364 -5.28 24.03 -31.78
CA LYS A 364 -4.67 23.85 -33.09
C LYS A 364 -3.17 23.68 -33.01
N VAL A 365 -2.63 23.02 -34.01
CA VAL A 365 -1.22 22.60 -34.08
C VAL A 365 -0.61 23.07 -35.40
N LYS A 366 0.64 23.51 -35.34
CA LYS A 366 1.45 23.98 -36.48
C LYS A 366 2.77 23.23 -36.53
N ILE A 367 3.30 23.02 -37.74
CA ILE A 367 4.69 22.63 -37.94
C ILE A 367 5.54 23.91 -37.86
N LYS A 368 6.66 23.89 -37.13
CA LYS A 368 7.59 25.02 -37.09
C LYS A 368 8.16 25.26 -38.49
N THR A 369 8.24 26.53 -38.93
CA THR A 369 8.74 26.91 -40.26
C THR A 369 10.09 26.25 -40.60
N ALA A 370 11.06 26.32 -39.67
CA ALA A 370 12.39 25.72 -39.86
C ALA A 370 12.37 24.18 -39.99
N SER A 371 11.36 23.50 -39.46
CA SER A 371 11.16 22.05 -39.65
C SER A 371 10.41 21.77 -40.95
N ALA A 372 9.41 22.59 -41.30
CA ALA A 372 8.70 22.49 -42.57
C ALA A 372 9.64 22.69 -43.78
N ASP A 373 10.59 23.62 -43.69
CA ASP A 373 11.60 23.86 -44.73
C ASP A 373 12.56 22.68 -44.88
N LYS A 374 12.98 22.05 -43.78
CA LYS A 374 13.81 20.81 -43.82
C LYS A 374 13.06 19.64 -44.43
N ILE A 375 11.76 19.50 -44.17
CA ILE A 375 10.92 18.45 -44.77
C ILE A 375 10.81 18.67 -46.29
N LYS A 376 10.47 19.90 -46.73
CA LYS A 376 10.39 20.25 -48.16
C LYS A 376 11.72 20.04 -48.90
N ASN A 377 12.82 20.39 -48.25
CA ASN A 377 14.18 20.21 -48.79
C ASN A 377 14.73 18.77 -48.64
N LYS A 378 13.94 17.82 -48.11
CA LYS A 378 14.32 16.41 -47.88
C LYS A 378 15.55 16.23 -46.99
N THR A 379 15.81 17.17 -46.07
CA THR A 379 16.92 17.13 -45.10
C THR A 379 16.48 16.76 -43.68
N GLN A 380 15.17 16.69 -43.40
CA GLN A 380 14.65 16.17 -42.13
C GLN A 380 14.73 14.64 -42.08
N VAL A 381 15.55 14.10 -41.17
CA VAL A 381 15.73 12.64 -41.00
C VAL A 381 14.67 12.02 -40.08
N LEU A 382 14.20 12.76 -39.07
CA LEU A 382 13.22 12.31 -38.09
C LEU A 382 12.27 13.45 -37.74
N PHE A 383 10.97 13.19 -37.64
CA PHE A 383 10.00 14.15 -37.12
C PHE A 383 9.71 13.89 -35.64
N THR A 384 9.69 14.95 -34.83
CA THR A 384 9.60 14.86 -33.37
C THR A 384 8.68 15.93 -32.78
N ALA A 385 8.36 15.82 -31.49
CA ALA A 385 7.65 16.88 -30.77
C ALA A 385 8.37 18.24 -30.80
N ASN A 386 9.70 18.27 -31.00
CA ASN A 386 10.44 19.52 -31.08
C ASN A 386 10.17 20.30 -32.38
N ASP A 387 9.63 19.64 -33.41
CA ASP A 387 9.27 20.21 -34.71
C ASP A 387 7.87 20.86 -34.72
N ILE A 388 7.11 20.71 -33.63
CA ILE A 388 5.74 21.20 -33.47
C ILE A 388 5.69 22.53 -32.70
N GLN A 389 4.72 23.37 -33.06
CA GLN A 389 4.29 24.56 -32.33
C GLN A 389 2.79 24.48 -32.02
N ILE A 390 2.42 24.88 -30.81
CA ILE A 390 1.03 25.08 -30.37
C ILE A 390 0.93 26.51 -29.86
N ASP A 391 -0.06 27.25 -30.34
CA ASP A 391 -0.25 28.65 -29.97
C ASP A 391 -0.59 28.79 -28.46
N ASP A 392 -0.11 29.87 -27.84
CA ASP A 392 -0.25 30.14 -26.40
C ASP A 392 0.12 28.95 -25.49
N SER A 393 1.27 28.31 -25.77
CA SER A 393 1.80 27.21 -24.97
C SER A 393 3.29 27.36 -24.64
N THR A 394 3.70 26.67 -23.58
CA THR A 394 5.12 26.44 -23.23
C THR A 394 5.43 24.95 -23.31
N SER A 395 6.65 24.57 -23.64
CA SER A 395 7.05 23.15 -23.77
C SER A 395 8.19 22.79 -22.83
N ALA A 396 8.06 21.68 -22.09
CA ALA A 396 9.09 21.14 -21.20
C ALA A 396 9.27 19.63 -21.40
N LYS A 397 10.40 19.08 -20.95
CA LYS A 397 10.64 17.64 -20.90
C LYS A 397 10.15 17.06 -19.57
N ASN A 398 9.51 15.89 -19.61
CA ASN A 398 9.17 15.12 -18.42
C ASN A 398 10.28 14.12 -18.03
N GLU A 399 10.06 13.34 -16.97
CA GLU A 399 10.98 12.31 -16.43
C GLU A 399 11.36 11.20 -17.44
N LEU A 400 10.58 11.05 -18.52
CA LEU A 400 10.79 10.09 -19.61
C LEU A 400 11.33 10.76 -20.90
N ASP A 401 11.84 12.00 -20.80
CA ASP A 401 12.29 12.84 -21.93
C ASP A 401 11.23 13.05 -23.03
N LYS A 402 9.94 12.91 -22.70
CA LYS A 402 8.84 13.30 -23.58
C LYS A 402 8.58 14.80 -23.46
N THR A 403 8.28 15.44 -24.59
CA THR A 403 7.92 16.86 -24.61
C THR A 403 6.44 17.02 -24.26
N ILE A 404 6.17 17.76 -23.18
CA ILE A 404 4.83 18.13 -22.73
C ILE A 404 4.61 19.61 -23.06
N PHE A 405 3.54 19.91 -23.79
CA PHE A 405 3.09 21.27 -24.04
C PHE A 405 2.06 21.66 -22.98
N THR A 406 2.29 22.75 -22.26
CA THR A 406 1.37 23.31 -21.26
C THR A 406 0.73 24.55 -21.85
N LEU A 407 -0.60 24.58 -21.95
CA LEU A 407 -1.33 25.75 -22.43
C LEU A 407 -1.32 26.83 -21.35
N ASN A 408 -1.06 28.08 -21.72
CA ASN A 408 -0.98 29.18 -20.75
C ASN A 408 -2.37 29.61 -20.28
N ASN A 409 -3.37 29.57 -21.17
CA ASN A 409 -4.77 29.80 -20.83
C ASN A 409 -5.32 28.71 -19.89
N LYS A 410 -5.89 29.13 -18.76
CA LYS A 410 -6.42 28.24 -17.71
C LYS A 410 -7.94 28.17 -17.73
N ILE A 411 -8.47 26.99 -17.44
CA ILE A 411 -9.92 26.78 -17.31
C ILE A 411 -10.32 26.95 -15.85
N THR A 412 -11.08 28.00 -15.53
CA THR A 412 -11.64 28.21 -14.18
C THR A 412 -12.90 27.37 -13.97
N ILE A 413 -13.00 26.62 -12.88
CA ILE A 413 -14.24 25.97 -12.42
C ILE A 413 -14.41 26.20 -10.92
N GLY A 414 -15.53 26.81 -10.54
CA GLY A 414 -15.71 27.31 -9.17
C GLY A 414 -14.62 28.34 -8.84
N ALA A 415 -13.93 28.14 -7.73
CA ALA A 415 -12.79 28.96 -7.32
C ALA A 415 -11.43 28.47 -7.85
N SER A 416 -11.37 27.31 -8.51
CA SER A 416 -10.13 26.64 -8.93
C SER A 416 -9.79 26.91 -10.40
N ASN A 417 -8.49 27.01 -10.70
CA ASN A 417 -7.98 27.17 -12.06
C ASN A 417 -7.19 25.93 -12.48
N TYR A 418 -7.52 25.39 -13.65
CA TYR A 418 -6.97 24.13 -14.18
C TYR A 418 -6.13 24.40 -15.44
N THR A 419 -4.99 23.71 -15.53
CA THR A 419 -3.99 23.88 -16.59
C THR A 419 -4.00 22.68 -17.52
N LEU A 420 -4.28 22.89 -18.80
CA LEU A 420 -4.29 21.84 -19.82
C LEU A 420 -2.87 21.51 -20.28
N GLN A 421 -2.58 20.22 -20.42
CA GLN A 421 -1.29 19.70 -20.88
C GLN A 421 -1.47 18.68 -22.00
N LEU A 422 -0.55 18.68 -22.97
CA LEU A 422 -0.57 17.83 -24.15
C LEU A 422 0.73 17.06 -24.29
N GLU A 423 0.61 15.75 -24.46
CA GLU A 423 1.69 14.85 -24.86
C GLU A 423 1.43 14.37 -26.29
N ALA A 424 2.41 14.50 -27.19
CA ALA A 424 2.36 13.85 -28.50
C ALA A 424 2.82 12.40 -28.33
N GLU A 425 1.88 11.45 -28.40
CA GLU A 425 2.15 10.03 -28.17
C GLU A 425 2.82 9.37 -29.39
N SER A 426 2.46 9.78 -30.62
CA SER A 426 3.10 9.31 -31.85
C SER A 426 2.85 10.23 -33.05
N PHE A 427 3.66 10.03 -34.09
CA PHE A 427 3.60 10.76 -35.36
C PHE A 427 3.43 9.76 -36.51
N GLU A 428 2.48 10.04 -37.41
CA GLU A 428 2.23 9.26 -38.63
C GLU A 428 2.53 10.19 -39.83
N TYR A 429 3.57 9.87 -40.61
CA TYR A 429 4.01 10.66 -41.77
C TYR A 429 4.73 9.80 -42.81
N ASP A 430 4.67 10.20 -44.08
CA ASP A 430 5.45 9.62 -45.18
C ASP A 430 5.84 10.70 -46.19
N PHE A 431 6.98 11.36 -45.93
CA PHE A 431 7.49 12.47 -46.74
C PHE A 431 7.96 12.06 -48.16
N ALA A 432 7.96 10.77 -48.50
CA ALA A 432 8.16 10.33 -49.88
C ALA A 432 6.86 10.37 -50.69
N LYS A 433 5.69 10.31 -50.04
CA LYS A 433 4.36 10.32 -50.69
C LYS A 433 3.59 11.63 -50.51
N SER A 434 3.71 12.27 -49.35
CA SER A 434 2.93 13.47 -48.98
C SER A 434 3.65 14.29 -47.92
N PHE A 435 3.38 15.60 -47.85
CA PHE A 435 3.86 16.43 -46.75
C PHE A 435 2.87 16.51 -45.57
N ASP A 436 2.00 15.51 -45.44
CA ASP A 436 1.01 15.42 -44.37
C ASP A 436 1.64 14.80 -43.12
N VAL A 437 1.35 15.40 -41.96
CA VAL A 437 1.73 14.88 -40.65
C VAL A 437 0.48 14.72 -39.80
N THR A 438 0.18 13.49 -39.39
CA THR A 438 -0.83 13.21 -38.36
C THR A 438 -0.15 13.03 -37.01
N ILE A 439 -0.68 13.69 -35.99
CA ILE A 439 -0.14 13.70 -34.63
C ILE A 439 -1.21 13.13 -33.70
N ASN A 440 -0.86 12.06 -32.97
CA ASN A 440 -1.72 11.49 -31.94
C ASN A 440 -1.42 12.17 -30.60
N TRP A 441 -2.44 12.78 -30.00
CA TRP A 441 -2.35 13.58 -28.79
C TRP A 441 -3.03 12.92 -27.61
N LYS A 442 -2.42 13.07 -26.44
CA LYS A 442 -3.03 12.85 -25.14
C LYS A 442 -3.12 14.17 -24.38
N LEU A 443 -4.34 14.63 -24.14
CA LEU A 443 -4.66 15.80 -23.31
C LEU A 443 -4.90 15.36 -21.87
N THR A 444 -4.22 16.00 -20.92
CA THR A 444 -4.42 15.85 -19.47
C THR A 444 -4.68 17.21 -18.82
N VAL A 445 -5.08 17.20 -17.56
CA VAL A 445 -5.11 18.38 -16.68
C VAL A 445 -4.05 18.20 -15.61
N LYS A 446 -3.19 19.20 -15.41
CA LYS A 446 -2.05 19.11 -14.49
C LYS A 446 -2.45 18.85 -13.03
N GLU A 447 -3.57 19.43 -12.61
CA GLU A 447 -4.07 19.42 -11.24
C GLU A 447 -5.03 18.24 -10.92
N LEU A 448 -5.21 17.30 -11.86
CA LEU A 448 -6.05 16.11 -11.70
C LEU A 448 -5.24 14.80 -11.85
N GLU A 449 -5.80 13.67 -11.42
CA GLU A 449 -5.27 12.33 -11.68
C GLU A 449 -4.82 12.12 -13.14
N LYS A 450 -3.62 11.57 -13.36
CA LYS A 450 -3.05 11.29 -14.69
C LYS A 450 -3.85 10.26 -15.53
N ARG A 451 -4.75 9.49 -14.89
CA ARG A 451 -5.70 8.58 -15.57
C ARG A 451 -6.89 9.31 -16.20
N GLN A 452 -7.11 10.59 -15.88
CA GLN A 452 -8.11 11.43 -16.55
C GLN A 452 -7.45 12.10 -17.78
N PHE A 453 -7.75 11.57 -18.96
CA PHE A 453 -7.18 12.07 -20.21
C PHE A 453 -8.15 11.94 -21.39
N TYR A 454 -7.91 12.74 -22.43
CA TYR A 454 -8.63 12.70 -23.70
C TYR A 454 -7.63 12.50 -24.85
N THR A 455 -7.89 11.53 -25.72
CA THR A 455 -7.06 11.30 -26.91
C THR A 455 -7.72 11.85 -28.18
N PHE A 456 -6.92 12.46 -29.05
CA PHE A 456 -7.37 12.96 -30.34
C PHE A 456 -6.25 12.97 -31.38
N LYS A 457 -6.61 13.23 -32.65
CA LYS A 457 -5.64 13.40 -33.74
C LYS A 457 -5.70 14.80 -34.32
N SER A 458 -4.54 15.38 -34.63
CA SER A 458 -4.42 16.56 -35.48
C SER A 458 -3.79 16.21 -36.82
N LEU A 459 -4.22 16.86 -37.90
CA LEU A 459 -3.70 16.66 -39.25
C LEU A 459 -3.14 17.97 -39.80
N CYS A 460 -1.83 18.10 -39.81
CA CYS A 460 -1.12 19.19 -40.47
C CYS A 460 -0.94 18.83 -41.95
N LYS A 461 -1.98 19.10 -42.75
CA LYS A 461 -1.97 18.81 -44.20
C LYS A 461 -1.02 19.77 -44.93
N ASP A 462 -0.18 19.26 -45.83
CA ASP A 462 0.79 20.06 -46.60
C ASP A 462 1.67 20.98 -45.70
N LEU A 463 1.98 20.49 -44.49
CA LEU A 463 2.69 21.19 -43.39
C LEU A 463 2.01 22.46 -42.86
N GLN A 464 0.74 22.70 -43.21
CA GLN A 464 -0.05 23.82 -42.71
C GLN A 464 -0.60 23.55 -41.30
N GLU A 465 -1.16 24.59 -40.68
CA GLU A 465 -1.93 24.47 -39.43
C GLU A 465 -3.08 23.45 -39.57
N ASP A 466 -3.37 22.73 -38.49
CA ASP A 466 -4.58 21.91 -38.39
C ASP A 466 -5.85 22.76 -38.66
N SER A 467 -6.47 22.49 -39.80
CA SER A 467 -7.67 23.19 -40.25
C SER A 467 -8.95 22.67 -39.58
N LYS A 468 -8.91 21.51 -38.93
CA LYS A 468 -10.08 20.93 -38.27
C LYS A 468 -10.27 21.48 -36.86
N THR A 469 -11.50 21.81 -36.53
CA THR A 469 -11.90 22.13 -35.16
C THR A 469 -12.35 20.83 -34.47
N ASN A 470 -11.49 20.29 -33.62
CA ASN A 470 -11.74 19.04 -32.89
C ASN A 470 -12.57 19.32 -31.63
N ASN A 471 -13.90 19.26 -31.73
CA ASN A 471 -14.79 19.29 -30.57
C ASN A 471 -14.56 18.05 -29.67
N TYR A 472 -14.59 18.22 -28.35
CA TYR A 472 -14.44 17.09 -27.43
C TYR A 472 -15.69 16.18 -27.42
N ASN A 473 -15.50 14.86 -27.58
CA ASN A 473 -16.57 13.88 -27.40
C ASN A 473 -16.77 13.58 -25.92
N LEU A 474 -17.76 14.23 -25.31
CA LEU A 474 -18.06 14.11 -23.88
C LEU A 474 -18.81 12.81 -23.50
N LEU A 475 -19.28 12.00 -24.47
CA LEU A 475 -20.10 10.81 -24.17
C LEU A 475 -19.36 9.76 -23.31
N SER A 476 -18.03 9.71 -23.40
CA SER A 476 -17.19 8.81 -22.61
C SER A 476 -16.79 9.37 -21.23
N TYR A 477 -17.21 10.60 -20.90
CA TYR A 477 -16.77 11.36 -19.73
C TYR A 477 -17.99 11.78 -18.89
N PRO A 478 -18.48 10.89 -18.02
CA PRO A 478 -19.64 11.18 -17.19
C PRO A 478 -19.33 12.26 -16.14
N LYS A 479 -20.37 12.97 -15.70
CA LYS A 479 -20.31 13.94 -14.58
C LYS A 479 -20.96 13.41 -13.29
N TYR A 480 -21.42 12.16 -13.30
CA TYR A 480 -22.02 11.43 -12.19
C TYR A 480 -22.00 9.93 -12.50
N VAL A 481 -22.06 9.08 -11.47
CA VAL A 481 -22.41 7.65 -11.61
C VAL A 481 -23.89 7.49 -11.31
N ASN A 482 -24.59 6.60 -12.02
CA ASN A 482 -25.97 6.23 -11.69
C ASN A 482 -25.98 4.87 -10.98
N PHE A 483 -26.39 4.86 -9.71
CA PHE A 483 -26.53 3.66 -8.90
C PHE A 483 -27.89 2.98 -9.03
N GLU A 484 -28.83 3.53 -9.81
CA GLU A 484 -30.08 2.85 -10.12
C GLU A 484 -29.82 1.62 -10.99
N ALA A 485 -30.32 0.46 -10.57
CA ALA A 485 -30.27 -0.78 -11.34
C ALA A 485 -31.01 -0.63 -12.68
N ASP A 486 -30.64 -1.43 -13.69
CA ASP A 486 -31.23 -1.36 -15.04
C ASP A 486 -32.75 -1.59 -15.08
N ASP A 487 -33.29 -2.34 -14.13
CA ASP A 487 -34.72 -2.61 -13.96
C ASP A 487 -35.43 -1.59 -13.03
N SER A 488 -34.72 -0.57 -12.55
CA SER A 488 -35.16 0.39 -11.52
C SER A 488 -35.59 -0.24 -10.18
N SER A 489 -35.27 -1.52 -9.91
CA SER A 489 -35.76 -2.24 -8.73
C SER A 489 -35.10 -1.83 -7.41
N LYS A 490 -33.91 -1.24 -7.49
CA LYS A 490 -33.06 -0.85 -6.35
C LYS A 490 -32.01 0.17 -6.73
N PHE A 491 -31.43 0.81 -5.72
CA PHE A 491 -30.06 1.33 -5.79
C PHE A 491 -29.05 0.25 -5.40
N ASP A 492 -27.93 0.21 -6.10
CA ASP A 492 -26.76 -0.62 -5.81
C ASP A 492 -25.53 0.30 -5.80
N ALA A 493 -25.27 0.91 -4.65
CA ALA A 493 -24.32 2.00 -4.51
C ALA A 493 -23.01 1.50 -3.92
N THR A 494 -21.89 1.84 -4.55
CA THR A 494 -20.54 1.51 -4.09
C THR A 494 -19.57 2.65 -4.36
N TYR A 495 -18.85 3.08 -3.34
CA TYR A 495 -17.60 3.80 -3.43
C TYR A 495 -16.47 2.90 -2.92
N LEU A 496 -15.31 2.94 -3.56
CA LEU A 496 -14.17 2.12 -3.17
C LEU A 496 -12.84 2.86 -3.32
N ILE A 497 -11.85 2.39 -2.59
CA ILE A 497 -10.44 2.74 -2.73
C ILE A 497 -9.68 1.43 -2.97
N LYS A 498 -8.99 1.31 -4.11
CA LYS A 498 -8.17 0.15 -4.48
C LYS A 498 -6.75 0.35 -3.97
N ILE A 499 -6.30 -0.54 -3.09
CA ILE A 499 -5.02 -0.41 -2.39
C ILE A 499 -3.95 -1.21 -3.13
N ALA A 500 -3.14 -0.50 -3.93
CA ALA A 500 -2.03 -1.06 -4.68
C ALA A 500 -0.94 0.01 -4.94
N PRO A 501 0.36 -0.36 -5.01
CA PRO A 501 1.40 0.53 -5.49
C PRO A 501 1.23 0.82 -6.99
N LEU A 502 1.76 1.94 -7.46
CA LEU A 502 1.76 2.32 -8.87
C LEU A 502 3.04 1.86 -9.56
N TYR A 503 2.92 1.48 -10.83
CA TYR A 503 4.10 1.27 -11.68
C TYR A 503 4.64 2.62 -12.15
N LYS A 504 5.82 2.99 -11.65
CA LYS A 504 6.58 4.15 -12.10
C LYS A 504 7.61 3.70 -13.12
N GLU A 505 7.79 4.49 -14.16
CA GLU A 505 8.87 4.32 -15.14
C GLU A 505 9.78 5.54 -15.11
N GLU A 506 11.09 5.34 -15.14
CA GLU A 506 12.09 6.41 -15.13
C GLU A 506 13.34 6.03 -15.93
N MET A 507 14.11 7.04 -16.36
CA MET A 507 15.36 6.84 -17.10
C MET A 507 16.53 6.67 -16.13
N LYS A 508 17.00 5.43 -15.96
CA LYS A 508 18.15 5.08 -15.11
C LYS A 508 19.41 4.84 -15.94
N SER A 509 20.57 5.21 -15.41
CA SER A 509 21.88 4.92 -16.01
C SER A 509 22.31 3.49 -15.64
N VAL A 510 22.30 2.58 -16.61
CA VAL A 510 22.65 1.17 -16.45
C VAL A 510 24.00 0.89 -17.12
N GLN A 511 24.84 0.04 -16.53
CA GLN A 511 26.06 -0.43 -17.19
C GLN A 511 25.71 -1.63 -18.08
N LYS A 512 25.95 -1.51 -19.40
CA LYS A 512 25.92 -2.62 -20.35
C LYS A 512 27.22 -2.64 -21.13
N ASP A 513 27.87 -3.80 -21.21
CA ASP A 513 29.12 -4.01 -21.95
C ASP A 513 30.22 -2.98 -21.64
N GLY A 514 30.37 -2.61 -20.36
CA GLY A 514 31.33 -1.62 -19.89
C GLY A 514 30.99 -0.16 -20.24
N LYS A 515 29.80 0.11 -20.79
CA LYS A 515 29.32 1.46 -21.12
C LYS A 515 28.11 1.84 -20.27
N THR A 516 28.06 3.10 -19.87
CA THR A 516 26.89 3.68 -19.20
C THR A 516 25.86 4.07 -20.26
N VAL A 517 24.72 3.37 -20.26
CA VAL A 517 23.60 3.62 -21.17
C VAL A 517 22.40 4.06 -20.34
N LYS A 518 21.66 5.08 -20.82
CA LYS A 518 20.36 5.43 -20.22
C LYS A 518 19.31 4.45 -20.71
N GLU A 519 18.67 3.74 -19.78
CA GLU A 519 17.61 2.78 -20.07
C GLU A 519 16.36 3.12 -19.27
N LYS A 520 15.20 2.82 -19.85
CA LYS A 520 13.91 2.96 -19.19
C LYS A 520 13.72 1.77 -18.24
N VAL A 521 13.70 2.03 -16.95
CA VAL A 521 13.45 1.03 -15.89
C VAL A 521 12.10 1.34 -15.27
N GLY A 522 11.30 0.31 -15.00
CA GLY A 522 10.00 0.48 -14.34
C GLY A 522 9.82 -0.46 -13.17
N PHE A 523 9.25 0.06 -12.09
CA PHE A 523 9.07 -0.63 -10.82
C PHE A 523 7.80 -0.15 -10.10
N PHE A 524 7.25 -1.00 -9.24
CA PHE A 524 6.15 -0.63 -8.36
C PHE A 524 6.65 0.19 -7.17
N THR A 525 5.90 1.23 -6.82
CA THR A 525 6.21 2.14 -5.71
C THR A 525 4.93 2.81 -5.19
N PHE A 526 4.97 3.28 -3.95
CA PHE A 526 3.93 4.16 -3.39
C PHE A 526 4.11 5.64 -3.78
N GLU A 527 5.19 6.03 -4.47
CA GLU A 527 5.35 7.40 -4.98
C GLU A 527 4.14 7.83 -5.84
N ASN A 528 3.69 9.07 -5.68
CA ASN A 528 2.48 9.61 -6.32
C ASN A 528 1.16 8.91 -5.95
N THR A 529 1.14 8.12 -4.87
CA THR A 529 -0.10 7.65 -4.23
C THR A 529 -0.42 8.46 -2.96
N PRO A 530 -1.69 8.51 -2.54
CA PRO A 530 -2.08 8.99 -1.21
C PRO A 530 -1.31 8.30 -0.08
N TRP A 531 -0.86 7.05 -0.30
CA TRP A 531 -0.17 6.22 0.69
C TRP A 531 1.36 6.27 0.59
N SER A 532 1.90 7.38 0.06
CA SER A 532 3.34 7.59 -0.05
C SER A 532 4.03 7.83 1.30
N SER A 533 3.33 8.41 2.28
CA SER A 533 3.87 8.72 3.61
C SER A 533 4.08 7.48 4.49
N LYS A 534 4.90 7.61 5.54
CA LYS A 534 5.10 6.55 6.54
C LYS A 534 3.78 6.23 7.24
N GLU A 535 3.03 7.25 7.61
CA GLU A 535 1.80 7.18 8.38
C GLU A 535 0.70 6.40 7.63
N GLU A 536 0.51 6.66 6.33
CA GLU A 536 -0.47 5.94 5.52
C GLU A 536 -0.05 4.49 5.24
N LYS A 537 1.24 4.22 5.01
CA LYS A 537 1.75 2.84 4.92
C LYS A 537 1.53 2.06 6.22
N GLU A 538 1.69 2.72 7.36
CA GLU A 538 1.39 2.13 8.66
C GLU A 538 -0.12 1.85 8.82
N LYS A 539 -1.01 2.77 8.41
CA LYS A 539 -2.46 2.48 8.39
C LYS A 539 -2.82 1.31 7.48
N ILE A 540 -2.18 1.15 6.32
CA ILE A 540 -2.38 -0.04 5.47
C ILE A 540 -2.03 -1.31 6.25
N ILE A 541 -0.89 -1.32 6.95
CA ILE A 541 -0.46 -2.47 7.75
C ILE A 541 -1.42 -2.76 8.91
N GLN A 542 -1.92 -1.73 9.61
CA GLN A 542 -2.93 -1.93 10.66
C GLN A 542 -4.20 -2.57 10.09
N ASN A 543 -4.69 -2.10 8.94
CA ASN A 543 -5.84 -2.72 8.26
C ASN A 543 -5.56 -4.17 7.80
N LEU A 544 -4.37 -4.45 7.27
CA LEU A 544 -3.95 -5.81 6.89
C LEU A 544 -3.91 -6.76 8.10
N LEU A 545 -3.44 -6.29 9.26
CA LEU A 545 -3.44 -7.05 10.52
C LEU A 545 -4.86 -7.40 11.02
N LEU A 546 -5.89 -6.62 10.67
CA LEU A 546 -7.28 -6.96 10.98
C LEU A 546 -7.80 -8.14 10.14
N VAL A 547 -7.26 -8.34 8.95
CA VAL A 547 -7.76 -9.33 7.96
C VAL A 547 -6.98 -10.65 8.01
N GLU A 548 -5.66 -10.62 8.22
CA GLU A 548 -4.82 -11.82 8.01
C GLU A 548 -3.55 -11.92 8.89
N LYS A 549 -3.60 -11.38 10.13
CA LYS A 549 -2.46 -11.33 11.08
C LYS A 549 -1.56 -12.58 11.11
N ASP A 550 -2.14 -13.79 11.10
CA ASP A 550 -1.39 -15.03 11.28
C ASP A 550 -0.58 -15.41 10.02
N ASN A 551 -1.11 -15.13 8.82
CA ASN A 551 -0.41 -15.31 7.56
C ASN A 551 0.76 -14.34 7.42
N LEU A 552 0.54 -13.07 7.79
CA LEU A 552 1.57 -12.04 7.79
C LEU A 552 2.69 -12.36 8.79
N PHE A 553 2.34 -12.79 10.01
CA PHE A 553 3.34 -13.18 11.00
C PHE A 553 4.16 -14.40 10.56
N LYS A 554 3.52 -15.40 9.93
CA LYS A 554 4.20 -16.54 9.31
C LYS A 554 5.22 -16.11 8.24
N ASN A 555 4.87 -15.13 7.40
CA ASN A 555 5.78 -14.60 6.39
C ASN A 555 6.94 -13.79 7.00
N ALA A 556 6.67 -12.97 8.03
CA ALA A 556 7.70 -12.27 8.79
C ALA A 556 8.68 -13.24 9.48
N ALA A 557 8.18 -14.29 10.15
CA ALA A 557 9.00 -15.30 10.81
C ALA A 557 9.92 -16.05 9.83
N LYS A 558 9.41 -16.43 8.64
CA LYS A 558 10.20 -17.02 7.56
C LYS A 558 11.29 -16.07 7.05
N TYR A 559 10.97 -14.79 6.87
CA TYR A 559 11.95 -13.78 6.46
C TYR A 559 13.06 -13.63 7.50
N PHE A 560 12.71 -13.49 8.79
CA PHE A 560 13.70 -13.39 9.86
C PHE A 560 14.52 -14.68 10.02
N LYS A 561 13.95 -15.87 9.75
CA LYS A 561 14.73 -17.12 9.67
C LYS A 561 15.83 -17.04 8.61
N ASN A 562 15.55 -16.43 7.46
CA ASN A 562 16.55 -16.20 6.40
C ASN A 562 17.58 -15.12 6.77
N LEU A 563 17.21 -14.15 7.61
CA LEU A 563 18.16 -13.22 8.24
C LEU A 563 19.02 -13.86 9.35
N GLY A 564 18.84 -15.16 9.62
CA GLY A 564 19.68 -15.96 10.50
C GLY A 564 19.11 -16.25 11.90
N PHE A 565 17.92 -15.75 12.23
CA PHE A 565 17.28 -16.07 13.51
C PHE A 565 16.84 -17.53 13.54
N LYS A 566 17.37 -18.31 14.49
CA LYS A 566 17.07 -19.74 14.62
C LYS A 566 16.62 -20.09 16.03
N ILE A 567 15.53 -20.84 16.09
CA ILE A 567 15.07 -21.53 17.30
C ILE A 567 15.88 -22.82 17.47
N ASP A 568 16.36 -23.07 18.69
CA ASP A 568 16.91 -24.35 19.07
C ASP A 568 15.77 -25.35 19.39
N GLU A 569 15.33 -26.09 18.36
CA GLU A 569 14.27 -27.10 18.47
C GLU A 569 14.56 -28.17 19.52
N THR A 570 15.84 -28.43 19.86
CA THR A 570 16.21 -29.47 20.83
C THR A 570 15.85 -29.13 22.27
N LYS A 571 15.53 -27.86 22.56
CA LYS A 571 15.19 -27.34 23.89
C LYS A 571 13.70 -27.05 24.07
N ILE A 572 12.87 -27.43 23.10
CA ILE A 572 11.41 -27.27 23.14
C ILE A 572 10.77 -28.67 23.22
N GLU A 573 9.63 -28.78 23.90
CA GLU A 573 8.81 -29.99 23.91
C GLU A 573 8.32 -30.33 22.49
N LYS A 574 8.38 -31.62 22.12
CA LYS A 574 8.14 -32.07 20.74
C LYS A 574 6.76 -31.65 20.18
N ASN A 575 5.71 -31.74 20.98
CA ASN A 575 4.36 -31.25 20.65
C ASN A 575 4.36 -29.78 20.23
N ILE A 576 5.11 -28.91 20.93
CA ILE A 576 5.20 -27.49 20.59
C ILE A 576 6.00 -27.28 19.30
N VAL A 577 7.08 -28.05 19.08
CA VAL A 577 7.81 -28.03 17.80
C VAL A 577 6.90 -28.45 16.64
N ASP A 578 6.13 -29.52 16.81
CA ASP A 578 5.19 -30.03 15.79
C ASP A 578 4.05 -29.03 15.52
N MET A 579 3.54 -28.35 16.56
CA MET A 579 2.59 -27.22 16.41
C MET A 579 3.20 -26.08 15.58
N LEU A 580 4.39 -25.60 15.94
CA LEU A 580 5.04 -24.48 15.25
C LEU A 580 5.42 -24.80 13.80
N LYS A 581 5.74 -26.07 13.49
CA LYS A 581 5.94 -26.57 12.13
C LYS A 581 4.63 -26.64 11.34
N SER A 582 3.53 -27.06 11.94
CA SER A 582 2.22 -27.07 11.26
C SER A 582 1.68 -25.66 11.00
N GLU A 583 1.90 -24.72 11.93
CA GLU A 583 1.69 -23.29 11.72
C GLU A 583 2.68 -22.70 10.69
N GLY A 584 3.81 -23.37 10.44
CA GLY A 584 4.84 -23.02 9.45
C GLY A 584 5.70 -21.82 9.85
N ILE A 585 5.93 -21.69 11.17
CA ILE A 585 6.82 -20.73 11.83
C ILE A 585 8.25 -21.29 11.90
N LEU A 586 8.38 -22.61 12.04
CA LEU A 586 9.64 -23.37 11.95
C LEU A 586 9.83 -23.98 10.56
#